data_AF-A0A3C1ZZI0-F1
#
_entry.id   AF-A0A3C1ZZI0-F1
#
_cell.length_a   1.000
_cell.length_b   1.000
_cell.length_c   1.000
_cell.angle_alpha   90.00
_cell.angle_beta   90.00
_cell.angle_gamma   90.00
#
_symmetry.space_group_name_H-M   'P 1'
#
loop_
_entity.id
_entity.type
_entity.pdbx_description
1 polymer ?
#
loop_
_entity_poly.entity_id
_entity_poly.type
_entity_poly.pdbx_seq_one_letter_code
_entity_poly.pdbx_strand_id
1 'polypeptide(L)'
;MKRVFRKMLQHKLVGVVLRWLAVYGILLVLFAQKSATYREAFFFVSLLFPVVVGTSYAFNSFLVPRYLLTRRYSRFGLYFLYLFVVSVYLETWVVVFSLRFMAQLNIGLLPLPMKDVLYLTLLSYVVVFIQAFGRMVFQLQENRKAMEALVNAPQAPAQEFISVISNRQSVQVRLDRVVYLESLSDYVKIHLLEGKSLTTKATISSFEETLPDSFLRIHRSFIVNRAMVERFTRDRVLLQEQDLPVSRKYLPQVREVLGGAREK
;
A
#
# COMPACT_ATOMS: atom_id res chain seq x y z
N MET A 1 13.08 7.97 16.56
CA MET A 1 11.93 7.05 16.41
C MET A 1 10.76 7.30 17.38
N LYS A 2 10.96 7.40 18.71
CA LYS A 2 9.87 7.57 19.70
C LYS A 2 8.99 8.83 19.54
N ARG A 3 9.54 9.97 19.08
CA ARG A 3 8.77 11.23 18.90
C ARG A 3 7.81 11.21 17.70
N VAL A 4 8.19 10.55 16.60
CA VAL A 4 7.36 10.44 15.39
C VAL A 4 6.18 9.51 15.62
N PHE A 5 6.42 8.37 16.29
CA PHE A 5 5.38 7.42 16.67
C PHE A 5 4.34 8.05 17.62
N ARG A 6 4.77 8.88 18.58
CA ARG A 6 3.88 9.60 19.49
C ARG A 6 2.98 10.61 18.76
N LYS A 7 3.54 11.36 17.80
CA LYS A 7 2.76 12.31 16.97
C LYS A 7 1.72 11.59 16.09
N MET A 8 2.09 10.48 15.45
CA MET A 8 1.14 9.67 14.66
C MET A 8 -0.01 9.11 15.51
N LEU A 9 0.31 8.62 16.72
CA LEU A 9 -0.69 8.08 17.63
C LEU A 9 -1.65 9.19 18.11
N GLN A 10 -1.13 10.37 18.42
CA GLN A 10 -1.92 11.54 18.83
C GLN A 10 -2.89 11.99 17.74
N HIS A 11 -2.45 12.09 16.47
CA HIS A 11 -3.36 12.47 15.38
C HIS A 11 -4.50 11.47 15.15
N LYS A 12 -4.21 10.16 15.22
CA LYS A 12 -5.27 9.13 15.10
C LYS A 12 -6.25 9.14 16.27
N LEU A 13 -5.75 9.34 17.50
CA LEU A 13 -6.60 9.42 18.70
C LEU A 13 -7.51 10.66 18.67
N VAL A 14 -6.97 11.82 18.29
CA VAL A 14 -7.75 13.06 18.19
C VAL A 14 -8.91 12.91 17.20
N GLY A 15 -8.68 12.30 16.03
CA GLY A 15 -9.76 12.04 15.06
C GLY A 15 -10.82 11.05 15.55
N VAL A 16 -10.46 10.09 16.40
CA VAL A 16 -11.44 9.18 17.02
C VAL A 16 -12.29 9.92 18.05
N VAL A 17 -11.65 10.70 18.92
CA VAL A 17 -12.34 11.48 19.96
C VAL A 17 -13.28 12.51 19.32
N LEU A 18 -12.82 13.24 18.29
CA LEU A 18 -13.63 14.26 17.62
C LEU A 18 -14.91 13.67 17.01
N ARG A 19 -14.82 12.52 16.34
CA ARG A 19 -16.00 11.84 15.77
C ARG A 19 -16.99 11.42 16.85
N TRP A 20 -16.50 10.91 17.97
CA TRP A 20 -17.33 10.49 19.08
C TRP A 20 -17.97 11.68 19.81
N LEU A 21 -17.27 12.81 19.94
CA LEU A 21 -17.85 14.07 20.41
C LEU A 21 -18.95 14.58 19.49
N ALA A 22 -18.77 14.49 18.16
CA ALA A 22 -19.81 14.87 17.21
C ALA A 22 -21.06 13.99 17.34
N VAL A 23 -20.89 12.66 17.44
CA VAL A 23 -22.02 11.73 17.66
C VAL A 23 -22.72 12.02 18.99
N TYR A 24 -21.98 12.23 20.07
CA TYR A 24 -22.52 12.59 21.37
C TYR A 24 -23.34 13.88 21.30
N GLY A 25 -22.80 14.93 20.66
CA GLY A 25 -23.49 16.20 20.47
C GLY A 25 -24.78 16.06 19.65
N ILE A 26 -24.75 15.29 18.56
CA ILE A 26 -25.94 15.02 17.74
C ILE A 26 -27.01 14.31 18.56
N LEU A 27 -26.66 13.25 19.29
CA LEU A 27 -27.59 12.54 20.16
C LEU A 27 -28.16 13.48 21.23
N LEU A 28 -27.33 14.30 21.85
CA LEU A 28 -27.75 15.26 22.86
C LEU A 28 -28.77 16.26 22.31
N VAL A 29 -28.56 16.80 21.11
CA VAL A 29 -29.52 17.72 20.46
C VAL A 29 -30.83 16.99 20.11
N LEU A 30 -30.75 15.79 19.53
CA LEU A 30 -31.94 15.00 19.15
C LEU A 30 -32.82 14.68 20.36
N PHE A 31 -32.20 14.32 21.48
CA PHE A 31 -32.91 13.99 22.72
C PHE A 31 -33.34 15.24 23.49
N ALA A 32 -32.56 16.32 23.45
CA ALA A 32 -32.92 17.60 24.07
C ALA A 32 -34.21 18.19 23.47
N GLN A 33 -34.40 18.07 22.15
CA GLN A 33 -35.63 18.50 21.47
C GLN A 33 -36.88 17.73 21.92
N LYS A 34 -36.72 16.55 22.51
CA LYS A 34 -37.82 15.68 22.96
C LYS A 34 -38.00 15.69 24.49
N SER A 35 -37.01 16.18 25.25
CA SER A 35 -37.04 16.28 26.70
C SER A 35 -37.65 17.59 27.19
N ALA A 36 -38.20 17.57 28.41
CA ALA A 36 -38.65 18.78 29.08
C ALA A 36 -37.47 19.68 29.46
N THR A 37 -36.32 19.08 29.79
CA THR A 37 -35.12 19.81 30.21
C THR A 37 -33.85 19.21 29.61
N TYR A 38 -32.89 20.05 29.20
CA TYR A 38 -31.56 19.63 28.71
C TYR A 38 -30.81 18.69 29.66
N ARG A 39 -31.03 18.80 30.96
CA ARG A 39 -30.40 17.96 32.00
C ARG A 39 -30.80 16.49 31.88
N GLU A 40 -32.05 16.22 31.49
CA GLU A 40 -32.57 14.86 31.27
C GLU A 40 -31.86 14.20 30.09
N ALA A 41 -31.84 14.91 28.95
CA ALA A 41 -31.17 14.45 27.74
C ALA A 41 -29.67 14.22 27.97
N PHE A 42 -28.99 15.14 28.66
CA PHE A 42 -27.57 14.99 28.97
C PHE A 42 -27.26 13.73 29.77
N PHE A 43 -27.99 13.50 30.86
CA PHE A 43 -27.77 12.31 31.70
C PHE A 43 -28.06 11.02 30.93
N PHE A 44 -29.21 10.99 30.23
CA PHE A 44 -29.63 9.82 29.47
C PHE A 44 -28.63 9.47 28.36
N VAL A 45 -28.21 10.45 27.56
CA VAL A 45 -27.22 10.25 26.48
C VAL A 45 -25.88 9.80 27.04
N SER A 46 -25.46 10.34 28.19
CA SER A 46 -24.21 9.90 28.86
C SER A 46 -24.24 8.43 29.27
N LEU A 47 -25.40 7.90 29.67
CA LEU A 47 -25.58 6.50 30.04
C LEU A 47 -25.71 5.59 28.80
N LEU A 48 -26.37 6.08 27.75
CA LEU A 48 -26.53 5.36 26.47
C LEU A 48 -25.23 5.28 25.67
N PHE A 49 -24.40 6.32 25.74
CA PHE A 49 -23.24 6.49 24.87
C PHE A 49 -22.23 5.33 24.91
N PRO A 50 -21.84 4.76 26.07
CA PRO A 50 -20.97 3.59 26.12
C PRO A 50 -21.51 2.39 25.35
N VAL A 51 -22.84 2.19 25.34
CA VAL A 51 -23.49 1.11 24.60
C VAL A 51 -23.38 1.37 23.08
N VAL A 52 -23.62 2.59 22.63
CA VAL A 52 -23.45 3.00 21.22
C VAL A 52 -22.00 2.85 20.76
N VAL A 53 -21.03 3.25 21.61
CA VAL A 53 -19.60 3.10 21.33
C VAL A 53 -19.21 1.63 21.24
N GLY A 54 -19.64 0.82 22.22
CA GLY A 54 -19.34 -0.60 22.28
C GLY A 54 -19.91 -1.38 21.09
N THR A 55 -21.18 -1.12 20.75
CA THR A 55 -21.85 -1.74 19.59
C THR A 55 -21.22 -1.33 18.27
N SER A 56 -20.92 -0.03 18.07
CA SER A 56 -20.19 0.44 16.90
C SER A 56 -18.82 -0.20 16.78
N TYR A 57 -18.07 -0.31 17.89
CA TYR A 57 -16.76 -0.93 17.87
C TYR A 57 -16.83 -2.43 17.53
N ALA A 58 -17.74 -3.17 18.18
CA ALA A 58 -17.96 -4.59 17.92
C ALA A 58 -18.40 -4.82 16.47
N PHE A 59 -19.33 -4.01 15.95
CA PHE A 59 -19.79 -4.15 14.58
C PHE A 59 -18.70 -3.80 13.57
N ASN A 60 -18.14 -2.59 13.67
CA ASN A 60 -17.27 -2.00 12.65
C ASN A 60 -15.83 -2.53 12.71
N SER A 61 -15.32 -2.84 13.90
CA SER A 61 -13.93 -3.28 14.06
C SER A 61 -13.80 -4.81 14.15
N PHE A 62 -14.85 -5.53 14.52
CA PHE A 62 -14.82 -6.99 14.69
C PHE A 62 -15.72 -7.74 13.70
N LEU A 63 -17.03 -7.46 13.63
CA LEU A 63 -17.95 -8.20 12.75
C LEU A 63 -17.67 -7.96 11.26
N VAL A 64 -17.60 -6.69 10.85
CA VAL A 64 -17.47 -6.30 9.43
C VAL A 64 -16.18 -6.85 8.81
N PRO A 65 -14.97 -6.58 9.37
CA PRO A 65 -13.75 -7.03 8.72
C PRO A 65 -13.58 -8.55 8.74
N ARG A 66 -14.04 -9.21 9.82
CA ARG A 66 -13.80 -10.64 10.04
C ARG A 66 -14.77 -11.55 9.31
N TYR A 67 -16.02 -11.11 9.11
CA TYR A 67 -17.09 -11.95 8.53
C TYR A 67 -17.73 -11.37 7.27
N LEU A 68 -17.99 -10.06 7.21
CA LEU A 68 -18.62 -9.45 6.04
C LEU A 68 -17.66 -9.38 4.85
N LEU A 69 -16.44 -8.87 5.06
CA LEU A 69 -15.43 -8.74 4.02
C LEU A 69 -14.83 -10.09 3.59
N THR A 70 -14.83 -11.09 4.48
CA THR A 70 -14.36 -12.46 4.18
C THR A 70 -15.44 -13.34 3.53
N ARG A 71 -16.60 -12.75 3.15
CA ARG A 71 -17.76 -13.43 2.55
C ARG A 71 -18.35 -14.58 3.40
N ARG A 72 -18.16 -14.54 4.73
CA ARG A 72 -18.70 -15.53 5.67
C ARG A 72 -20.07 -15.10 6.23
N TYR A 73 -21.06 -14.99 5.37
CA TYR A 73 -22.36 -14.39 5.69
C TYR A 73 -23.16 -15.11 6.80
N SER A 74 -23.13 -16.44 6.86
CA SER A 74 -23.87 -17.18 7.90
C SER A 74 -23.37 -16.86 9.32
N ARG A 75 -22.03 -16.82 9.49
CA ARG A 75 -21.41 -16.44 10.76
C ARG A 75 -21.63 -14.96 11.06
N PHE A 76 -21.57 -14.11 10.04
CA PHE A 76 -21.90 -12.69 10.18
C PHE A 76 -23.32 -12.51 10.73
N GLY A 77 -24.33 -13.16 10.13
CA GLY A 77 -25.71 -13.07 10.57
C GLY A 77 -25.92 -13.53 12.02
N LEU A 78 -25.30 -14.65 12.40
CA LEU A 78 -25.38 -15.16 13.77
C LEU A 78 -24.76 -14.19 14.79
N TYR A 79 -23.52 -13.72 14.55
CA TYR A 79 -22.86 -12.78 15.46
C TYR A 79 -23.50 -11.40 15.47
N PHE A 80 -24.09 -10.97 14.34
CA PHE A 80 -24.90 -9.76 14.27
C PHE A 80 -26.15 -9.89 15.14
N LEU A 81 -26.85 -11.04 15.08
CA LEU A 81 -28.01 -11.30 15.93
C LEU A 81 -27.61 -11.30 17.41
N TYR A 82 -26.49 -11.92 17.78
CA TYR A 82 -25.98 -11.86 19.15
C TYR A 82 -25.68 -10.42 19.59
N LEU A 83 -25.01 -9.64 18.74
CA LEU A 83 -24.73 -8.24 19.04
C LEU A 83 -26.02 -7.42 19.21
N PHE A 84 -27.03 -7.67 18.37
CA PHE A 84 -28.34 -7.04 18.44
C PHE A 84 -29.08 -7.36 19.73
N VAL A 85 -29.16 -8.63 20.12
CA VAL A 85 -29.80 -9.04 21.37
C VAL A 85 -29.08 -8.43 22.58
N VAL A 86 -27.74 -8.46 22.58
CA VAL A 86 -26.94 -7.87 23.65
C VAL A 86 -27.11 -6.35 23.71
N SER A 87 -27.15 -5.65 22.56
CA SER A 87 -27.36 -4.21 22.54
C SER A 87 -28.74 -3.82 23.06
N VAL A 88 -29.80 -4.51 22.63
CA VAL A 88 -31.18 -4.28 23.10
C VAL A 88 -31.26 -4.50 24.61
N TYR A 89 -30.63 -5.56 25.12
CA TYR A 89 -30.57 -5.84 26.55
C TYR A 89 -29.87 -4.72 27.33
N LEU A 90 -28.69 -4.28 26.88
CA LEU A 90 -27.95 -3.18 27.52
C LEU A 90 -28.73 -1.87 27.46
N GLU A 91 -29.34 -1.54 26.32
CA GLU A 91 -30.20 -0.36 26.17
C GLU A 91 -31.41 -0.42 27.11
N THR A 92 -32.01 -1.60 27.30
CA THR A 92 -33.10 -1.80 28.28
C THR A 92 -32.63 -1.50 29.70
N TRP A 93 -31.44 -1.96 30.09
CA TRP A 93 -30.86 -1.64 31.39
C TRP A 93 -30.55 -0.15 31.56
N VAL A 94 -30.07 0.52 30.51
CA VAL A 94 -29.87 1.97 30.47
C VAL A 94 -31.19 2.69 30.72
N VAL A 95 -32.28 2.29 30.05
CA VAL A 95 -33.61 2.87 30.25
C VAL A 95 -34.12 2.63 31.68
N VAL A 96 -34.05 1.39 32.19
CA VAL A 96 -34.52 1.07 33.55
C VAL A 96 -33.70 1.83 34.62
N PHE A 97 -32.38 1.86 34.49
CA PHE A 97 -31.51 2.57 35.41
C PHE A 97 -31.75 4.08 35.36
N SER A 98 -31.87 4.65 34.17
CA SER A 98 -32.14 6.09 34.02
C SER A 98 -33.49 6.48 34.60
N LEU A 99 -34.54 5.67 34.42
CA LEU A 99 -35.85 5.90 35.05
C LEU A 99 -35.75 5.88 36.58
N ARG A 100 -35.07 4.88 37.15
CA ARG A 100 -34.92 4.76 38.60
C ARG A 100 -34.14 5.95 39.18
N PHE A 101 -33.06 6.35 38.52
CA PHE A 101 -32.22 7.45 38.95
C PHE A 101 -32.92 8.80 38.84
N MET A 102 -33.65 9.05 37.74
CA MET A 102 -34.42 10.28 37.54
C MET A 102 -35.55 10.42 38.56
N ALA A 103 -36.25 9.31 38.87
CA ALA A 103 -37.27 9.28 39.90
C ALA A 103 -36.72 9.64 41.29
N GLN A 104 -35.49 9.19 41.61
CA GLN A 104 -34.82 9.55 42.87
C GLN A 104 -34.43 11.03 42.94
N LEU A 105 -34.12 11.65 41.80
CA LEU A 105 -33.73 13.07 41.72
C LEU A 105 -34.92 14.02 41.55
N ASN A 106 -36.16 13.52 41.56
CA ASN A 106 -37.39 14.28 41.27
C ASN A 106 -37.32 15.05 39.94
N ILE A 107 -36.54 14.53 38.99
CA ILE A 107 -36.48 15.04 37.62
C ILE A 107 -37.68 14.42 36.87
N GLY A 108 -38.29 15.17 35.94
CA GLY A 108 -39.51 14.77 35.24
C GLY A 108 -39.43 13.38 34.59
N LEU A 109 -40.58 12.77 34.33
CA LEU A 109 -40.64 11.47 33.64
C LEU A 109 -40.00 11.57 32.25
N LEU A 110 -39.19 10.56 31.89
CA LEU A 110 -38.59 10.49 30.56
C LEU A 110 -39.68 10.58 29.46
N PRO A 111 -39.43 11.35 28.39
CA PRO A 111 -40.27 11.37 27.19
C PRO A 111 -40.43 9.97 26.57
N LEU A 112 -41.54 9.73 25.86
CA LEU A 112 -41.81 8.45 25.19
C LEU A 112 -40.63 7.94 24.33
N PRO A 113 -39.96 8.77 23.50
CA PRO A 113 -38.83 8.29 22.68
C PRO A 113 -37.61 7.80 23.47
N MET A 114 -37.45 8.21 24.74
CA MET A 114 -36.34 7.74 25.58
C MET A 114 -36.68 6.44 26.32
N LYS A 115 -37.97 6.10 26.42
CA LYS A 115 -38.45 4.87 27.04
C LYS A 115 -38.59 3.73 26.03
N ASP A 116 -38.80 4.07 24.76
CA ASP A 116 -38.93 3.09 23.67
C ASP A 116 -37.56 2.52 23.29
N VAL A 117 -37.28 1.33 23.79
CA VAL A 117 -36.03 0.61 23.51
C VAL A 117 -35.85 0.37 22.01
N LEU A 118 -36.92 0.08 21.25
CA LEU A 118 -36.81 -0.17 19.81
C LEU A 118 -36.39 1.08 19.05
N TYR A 119 -36.91 2.25 19.44
CA TYR A 119 -36.48 3.54 18.89
C TYR A 119 -35.00 3.80 19.17
N LEU A 120 -34.53 3.53 20.40
CA LEU A 120 -33.11 3.67 20.77
C LEU A 120 -32.21 2.74 19.97
N THR A 121 -32.61 1.47 19.82
CA THR A 121 -31.86 0.50 19.03
C THR A 121 -31.81 0.93 17.57
N LEU A 122 -32.92 1.37 16.99
CA LEU A 122 -32.91 1.84 15.60
C LEU A 122 -31.96 3.03 15.43
N LEU A 123 -32.03 4.02 16.33
CA LEU A 123 -31.18 5.19 16.31
C LEU A 123 -29.69 4.83 16.49
N SER A 124 -29.36 3.93 17.42
CA SER A 124 -27.99 3.47 17.66
C SER A 124 -27.43 2.75 16.43
N TYR A 125 -28.23 1.88 15.80
CA TYR A 125 -27.81 1.17 14.60
C TYR A 125 -27.65 2.08 13.38
N VAL A 126 -28.45 3.15 13.24
CA VAL A 126 -28.21 4.18 12.20
C VAL A 126 -26.81 4.77 12.34
N VAL A 127 -26.40 5.13 13.57
CA VAL A 127 -25.04 5.63 13.84
C VAL A 127 -23.97 4.57 13.51
N VAL A 128 -24.19 3.32 13.91
CA VAL A 128 -23.28 2.20 13.62
C VAL A 128 -23.09 1.99 12.11
N PHE A 129 -24.18 1.97 11.35
CA PHE A 129 -24.14 1.74 9.90
C PHE A 129 -23.52 2.92 9.14
N ILE A 130 -23.83 4.17 9.50
CA ILE A 130 -23.19 5.35 8.88
C ILE A 130 -21.68 5.30 9.11
N GLN A 131 -21.23 4.96 10.32
CA GLN A 131 -19.79 4.82 10.61
C GLN A 131 -19.14 3.65 9.85
N ALA A 132 -19.85 2.53 9.69
CA ALA A 132 -19.37 1.39 8.93
C ALA A 132 -19.21 1.75 7.44
N PHE A 133 -20.22 2.42 6.86
CA PHE A 133 -20.20 2.87 5.47
C PHE A 133 -19.07 3.89 5.23
N GLY A 134 -18.92 4.88 6.11
CA GLY A 134 -17.85 5.87 6.01
C GLY A 134 -16.45 5.25 6.04
N ARG A 135 -16.23 4.24 6.92
CA ARG A 135 -14.96 3.48 6.93
C ARG A 135 -14.76 2.66 5.65
N MET A 136 -15.81 2.00 5.16
CA MET A 136 -15.75 1.19 3.95
C MET A 136 -15.38 2.03 2.73
N VAL A 137 -16.00 3.21 2.55
CA VAL A 137 -15.68 4.14 1.46
C VAL A 137 -14.23 4.62 1.55
N PHE A 138 -13.79 5.00 2.74
CA PHE A 138 -12.41 5.44 2.95
C PHE A 138 -11.39 4.34 2.63
N GLN A 139 -11.68 3.10 3.03
CA GLN A 139 -10.83 1.94 2.72
C GLN A 139 -10.76 1.65 1.21
N LEU A 140 -11.86 1.81 0.48
CA LEU A 140 -11.86 1.66 -0.98
C LEU A 140 -11.02 2.75 -1.66
N GLN A 141 -11.06 3.98 -1.16
CA GLN A 141 -10.24 5.09 -1.67
C GLN A 141 -8.75 4.86 -1.43
N GLU A 142 -8.36 4.40 -0.24
CA GLU A 142 -6.95 4.08 0.06
C GLU A 142 -6.45 2.93 -0.82
N ASN A 143 -7.22 1.85 -0.96
CA ASN A 143 -6.86 0.73 -1.83
C ASN A 143 -6.74 1.17 -3.28
N ARG A 144 -7.65 2.02 -3.77
CA ARG A 144 -7.58 2.57 -5.14
C ARG A 144 -6.31 3.39 -5.34
N LYS A 145 -5.99 4.30 -4.42
CA LYS A 145 -4.75 5.10 -4.48
C LYS A 145 -3.50 4.23 -4.45
N ALA A 146 -3.50 3.18 -3.62
CA ALA A 146 -2.40 2.22 -3.58
C ALA A 146 -2.26 1.47 -4.91
N MET A 147 -3.37 1.04 -5.52
CA MET A 147 -3.36 0.43 -6.85
C MET A 147 -2.89 1.40 -7.94
N GLU A 148 -3.36 2.64 -7.94
CA GLU A 148 -2.91 3.68 -8.87
C GLU A 148 -1.41 3.97 -8.70
N ALA A 149 -0.90 3.98 -7.47
CA ALA A 149 0.52 4.13 -7.20
C ALA A 149 1.35 2.93 -7.68
N LEU A 150 0.81 1.70 -7.61
CA LEU A 150 1.47 0.51 -8.17
C LEU A 150 1.46 0.51 -9.70
N VAL A 151 0.39 1.01 -10.33
CA VAL A 151 0.27 1.11 -11.79
C VAL A 151 1.14 2.25 -12.35
N ASN A 152 1.18 3.39 -11.65
CA ASN A 152 1.93 4.58 -12.07
C ASN A 152 3.35 4.65 -11.47
N ALA A 153 3.75 3.67 -10.67
CA ALA A 153 5.14 3.54 -10.27
C ALA A 153 5.98 3.42 -11.55
N PRO A 154 7.05 4.22 -11.72
CA PRO A 154 7.98 4.02 -12.81
C PRO A 154 8.39 2.55 -12.80
N GLN A 155 8.11 1.82 -13.88
CA GLN A 155 8.71 0.50 -14.03
C GLN A 155 10.21 0.72 -13.90
N ALA A 156 10.82 0.18 -12.85
CA ALA A 156 12.27 0.14 -12.78
C ALA A 156 12.73 -0.43 -14.13
N PRO A 157 13.74 0.18 -14.80
CA PRO A 157 14.15 -0.28 -16.12
C PRO A 157 14.33 -1.79 -16.03
N ALA A 158 13.66 -2.53 -16.91
CA ALA A 158 13.67 -3.98 -16.91
C ALA A 158 15.13 -4.41 -16.74
N GLN A 159 15.47 -4.96 -15.58
CA GLN A 159 16.82 -5.43 -15.34
C GLN A 159 16.95 -6.68 -16.21
N GLU A 160 17.48 -6.50 -17.41
CA GLU A 160 17.75 -7.59 -18.32
C GLU A 160 18.91 -8.40 -17.74
N PHE A 161 18.72 -9.71 -17.59
CA PHE A 161 19.71 -10.65 -17.11
C PHE A 161 20.13 -11.56 -18.25
N ILE A 162 21.41 -11.91 -18.31
CA ILE A 162 21.92 -13.00 -19.14
C ILE A 162 22.36 -14.15 -18.24
N SER A 163 21.93 -15.37 -18.58
CA SER A 163 22.38 -16.59 -17.90
C SER A 163 23.63 -17.12 -18.58
N VAL A 164 24.71 -17.27 -17.81
CA VAL A 164 25.99 -17.77 -18.30
C VAL A 164 26.48 -18.90 -17.41
N ILE A 165 27.17 -19.89 -17.99
CA ILE A 165 27.73 -21.00 -17.24
C ILE A 165 29.20 -20.70 -16.97
N SER A 166 29.54 -20.47 -15.71
CA SER A 166 30.92 -20.28 -15.25
C SER A 166 31.24 -21.32 -14.18
N ASN A 167 32.39 -22.00 -14.27
CA ASN A 167 32.80 -23.03 -13.32
C ASN A 167 31.75 -24.13 -13.03
N ARG A 168 31.06 -24.60 -14.08
CA ARG A 168 29.96 -25.60 -13.99
C ARG A 168 28.73 -25.13 -13.18
N GLN A 169 28.61 -23.84 -12.90
CA GLN A 169 27.46 -23.24 -12.24
C GLN A 169 26.77 -22.25 -13.17
N SER A 170 25.43 -22.26 -13.18
CA SER A 170 24.64 -21.23 -13.87
C SER A 170 24.65 -19.96 -13.03
N VAL A 171 25.13 -18.86 -13.61
CA VAL A 171 25.20 -17.54 -12.99
C VAL A 171 24.35 -16.57 -13.81
N GLN A 172 23.45 -15.85 -13.15
CA GLN A 172 22.72 -14.75 -13.77
C GLN A 172 23.51 -13.45 -13.62
N VAL A 173 23.79 -12.80 -14.73
CA VAL A 173 24.53 -11.54 -14.78
C VAL A 173 23.57 -10.45 -15.25
N ARG A 174 23.51 -9.34 -14.50
CA ARG A 174 22.75 -8.16 -14.92
C ARG A 174 23.47 -7.45 -16.05
N LEU A 175 22.76 -7.16 -17.14
CA LEU A 175 23.32 -6.49 -18.32
C LEU A 175 23.80 -5.05 -18.03
N ASP A 176 23.14 -4.36 -17.10
CA ASP A 176 23.53 -3.01 -16.67
C ASP A 176 24.90 -2.95 -15.94
N ARG A 177 25.44 -4.11 -15.54
CA ARG A 177 26.78 -4.22 -14.95
C ARG A 177 27.84 -4.69 -15.92
N VAL A 178 27.49 -5.06 -17.15
CA VAL A 178 28.44 -5.54 -18.15
C VAL A 178 29.05 -4.34 -18.89
N VAL A 179 30.37 -4.26 -18.91
CA VAL A 179 31.14 -3.20 -19.60
C VAL A 179 31.42 -3.63 -21.04
N TYR A 180 32.04 -4.80 -21.21
CA TYR A 180 32.32 -5.40 -22.52
C TYR A 180 32.54 -6.91 -22.41
N LEU A 181 32.48 -7.59 -23.55
CA LEU A 181 32.78 -9.00 -23.72
C LEU A 181 33.99 -9.15 -24.61
N GLU A 182 34.87 -10.09 -24.25
CA GLU A 182 36.11 -10.40 -24.93
C GLU A 182 36.15 -11.88 -25.32
N SER A 183 36.46 -12.17 -26.58
CA SER A 183 36.61 -13.54 -27.08
C SER A 183 38.00 -14.09 -26.79
N LEU A 184 38.06 -15.26 -26.15
CA LEU A 184 39.27 -16.01 -25.79
C LEU A 184 39.20 -17.44 -26.38
N SER A 185 39.51 -17.57 -27.67
CA SER A 185 39.34 -18.82 -28.45
C SER A 185 37.95 -19.44 -28.26
N ASP A 186 37.83 -20.48 -27.44
CA ASP A 186 36.58 -21.23 -27.19
C ASP A 186 35.74 -20.66 -26.02
N TYR A 187 36.20 -19.57 -25.42
CA TYR A 187 35.57 -18.93 -24.27
C TYR A 187 35.28 -17.47 -24.55
N VAL A 188 34.31 -16.92 -23.81
CA VAL A 188 34.05 -15.48 -23.75
C VAL A 188 34.23 -15.02 -22.32
N LYS A 189 35.02 -13.97 -22.14
CA LYS A 189 35.22 -13.27 -20.88
C LYS A 189 34.30 -12.04 -20.84
N ILE A 190 33.42 -12.01 -19.86
CA ILE A 190 32.49 -10.92 -19.60
C ILE A 190 33.12 -10.05 -18.54
N HIS A 191 33.40 -8.79 -18.88
CA HIS A 191 33.95 -7.80 -17.97
C HIS A 191 32.81 -6.99 -17.37
N LEU A 192 32.75 -6.96 -16.04
CA LEU A 192 31.74 -6.26 -15.27
C LEU A 192 32.32 -5.00 -14.62
N LEU A 193 31.44 -4.13 -14.14
CA LEU A 193 31.81 -2.99 -13.30
C LEU A 193 32.68 -3.43 -12.10
N GLU A 194 33.49 -2.49 -11.59
CA GLU A 194 34.41 -2.71 -10.46
C GLU A 194 35.52 -3.75 -10.73
N GLY A 195 35.90 -3.95 -12.00
CA GLY A 195 37.02 -4.83 -12.37
C GLY A 195 36.74 -6.34 -12.22
N LYS A 196 35.48 -6.74 -11.98
CA LYS A 196 35.08 -8.14 -11.91
C LYS A 196 34.99 -8.73 -13.32
N SER A 197 35.29 -10.01 -13.48
CA SER A 197 35.10 -10.70 -14.76
C SER A 197 34.65 -12.15 -14.57
N LEU A 198 33.92 -12.65 -15.56
CA LEU A 198 33.42 -14.03 -15.61
C LEU A 198 33.78 -14.64 -16.95
N THR A 199 34.20 -15.91 -16.95
CA THR A 199 34.51 -16.65 -18.18
C THR A 199 33.48 -17.74 -18.39
N THR A 200 32.94 -17.83 -19.61
CA THR A 200 31.94 -18.82 -20.01
C THR A 200 32.33 -19.48 -21.32
N LYS A 201 31.97 -20.75 -21.49
CA LYS A 201 32.24 -21.51 -22.72
C LYS A 201 31.13 -21.22 -23.74
N ALA A 202 31.38 -20.26 -24.61
CA ALA A 202 30.46 -19.80 -25.64
C ALA A 202 31.25 -19.06 -26.74
N THR A 203 30.59 -18.76 -27.85
CA THR A 203 31.18 -17.92 -28.91
C THR A 203 30.72 -16.48 -28.75
N ILE A 204 31.54 -15.53 -29.18
CA ILE A 204 31.14 -14.12 -29.17
C ILE A 204 29.95 -13.84 -30.09
N SER A 205 29.82 -14.61 -31.18
CA SER A 205 28.67 -14.52 -32.11
C SER A 205 27.36 -14.97 -31.46
N SER A 206 27.36 -16.03 -30.64
CA SER A 206 26.15 -16.42 -29.89
C SER A 206 25.69 -15.34 -28.90
N PHE A 207 26.63 -14.57 -28.35
CA PHE A 207 26.28 -13.42 -27.50
C PHE A 207 25.71 -12.26 -28.31
N GLU A 208 26.24 -12.00 -29.51
CA GLU A 208 25.72 -10.95 -30.40
C GLU A 208 24.24 -11.18 -30.78
N GLU A 209 23.82 -12.42 -30.97
CA GLU A 209 22.42 -12.77 -31.28
C GLU A 209 21.49 -12.71 -30.06
N THR A 210 22.02 -12.92 -28.85
CA THR A 210 21.23 -13.00 -27.61
C THR A 210 21.17 -11.67 -26.87
N LEU A 211 22.19 -10.82 -27.03
CA LEU A 211 22.27 -9.54 -26.34
C LEU A 211 21.33 -8.50 -26.99
N PRO A 212 20.74 -7.61 -26.20
CA PRO A 212 19.91 -6.50 -26.69
C PRO A 212 20.75 -5.48 -27.47
N ASP A 213 20.09 -4.61 -28.25
CA ASP A 213 20.69 -3.54 -29.06
C ASP A 213 21.51 -2.49 -28.29
N SER A 214 21.49 -2.56 -26.95
CA SER A 214 22.37 -1.78 -26.08
C SER A 214 23.83 -2.27 -26.13
N PHE A 215 24.09 -3.47 -26.66
CA PHE A 215 25.43 -3.98 -26.92
C PHE A 215 25.79 -3.84 -28.40
N LEU A 216 27.05 -3.53 -28.68
CA LEU A 216 27.55 -3.27 -30.02
C LEU A 216 28.85 -4.03 -30.27
N ARG A 217 28.90 -4.80 -31.35
CA ARG A 217 30.13 -5.46 -31.77
C ARG A 217 31.07 -4.47 -32.46
N ILE A 218 32.30 -4.35 -31.95
CA ILE A 218 33.29 -3.39 -32.45
C ILE A 218 34.50 -4.08 -33.10
N HIS A 219 34.74 -5.33 -32.75
CA HIS A 219 35.86 -6.13 -33.25
C HIS A 219 35.43 -7.59 -33.39
N ARG A 220 36.23 -8.40 -34.10
CA ARG A 220 35.99 -9.86 -34.15
C ARG A 220 35.98 -10.49 -32.75
N SER A 221 36.70 -9.87 -31.81
CA SER A 221 36.90 -10.32 -30.43
C SER A 221 36.20 -9.48 -29.37
N PHE A 222 35.51 -8.38 -29.72
CA PHE A 222 34.96 -7.45 -28.72
C PHE A 222 33.53 -7.02 -29.03
N ILE A 223 32.66 -7.10 -28.00
CA ILE A 223 31.32 -6.52 -27.94
C ILE A 223 31.29 -5.59 -26.73
N VAL A 224 30.80 -4.36 -26.89
CA VAL A 224 30.80 -3.34 -25.85
C VAL A 224 29.39 -2.91 -25.48
N ASN A 225 29.17 -2.56 -24.21
CA ASN A 225 27.93 -1.94 -23.78
C ASN A 225 27.96 -0.45 -24.15
N ARG A 226 27.02 -0.01 -24.99
CA ARG A 226 26.93 1.38 -25.48
C ARG A 226 26.76 2.38 -24.36
N ALA A 227 26.06 2.00 -23.28
CA ALA A 227 25.84 2.88 -22.13
C ALA A 227 27.13 3.15 -21.34
N MET A 228 28.15 2.30 -21.49
CA MET A 228 29.43 2.40 -20.79
C MET A 228 30.53 3.03 -21.65
N VAL A 229 30.24 3.41 -22.90
CA VAL A 229 31.22 4.05 -23.80
C VAL A 229 31.45 5.49 -23.37
N GLU A 230 32.69 5.82 -23.00
CA GLU A 230 33.06 7.18 -22.60
C GLU A 230 33.47 8.04 -23.79
N ARG A 231 34.24 7.46 -24.70
CA ARG A 231 34.76 8.14 -25.91
C ARG A 231 34.92 7.16 -27.06
N PHE A 232 34.65 7.63 -28.27
CA PHE A 232 34.90 6.92 -29.51
C PHE A 232 35.83 7.76 -30.40
N THR A 233 36.86 7.12 -30.95
CA THR A 233 37.80 7.69 -31.92
C THR A 233 37.69 6.88 -33.22
N ARG A 234 38.34 7.31 -34.31
CA ARG A 234 38.25 6.67 -35.64
C ARG A 234 38.49 5.16 -35.64
N ASP A 235 39.31 4.64 -34.74
CA ASP A 235 39.73 3.23 -34.70
C ASP A 235 39.67 2.61 -33.30
N ARG A 236 39.22 3.35 -32.27
CA ARG A 236 39.21 2.88 -30.88
C ARG A 236 38.02 3.35 -30.08
N VAL A 237 37.60 2.55 -29.10
CA VAL A 237 36.54 2.86 -28.13
C VAL A 237 37.13 2.80 -26.72
N LEU A 238 36.96 3.89 -25.98
CA LEU A 238 37.33 4.00 -24.58
C LEU A 238 36.12 3.69 -23.70
N LEU A 239 36.27 2.71 -22.81
CA LEU A 239 35.30 2.38 -21.76
C LEU A 239 36.06 2.23 -20.44
N GLN A 240 35.70 2.99 -19.41
CA GLN A 240 36.47 3.04 -18.16
C GLN A 240 37.95 3.30 -18.44
N GLU A 241 38.84 2.44 -17.93
CA GLU A 241 40.29 2.52 -18.15
C GLU A 241 40.78 1.63 -19.31
N GLN A 242 39.88 1.13 -20.17
CA GLN A 242 40.21 0.21 -21.26
C GLN A 242 40.05 0.86 -22.63
N ASP A 243 41.08 0.74 -23.47
CA ASP A 243 41.13 1.27 -24.84
C ASP A 243 41.06 0.12 -25.87
N LEU A 244 39.86 -0.12 -26.40
CA LEU A 244 39.56 -1.27 -27.25
C LEU A 244 39.62 -0.92 -28.75
N PRO A 245 40.29 -1.74 -29.60
CA PRO A 245 40.39 -1.48 -31.02
C PRO A 245 39.09 -1.81 -31.78
N VAL A 246 38.77 -0.99 -32.78
CA VAL A 246 37.64 -1.17 -33.69
C VAL A 246 38.16 -1.72 -35.02
N SER A 247 37.60 -2.82 -35.50
CA SER A 247 38.01 -3.36 -36.80
C SER A 247 37.39 -2.57 -37.95
N ARG A 248 38.08 -2.52 -39.10
CA ARG A 248 37.57 -1.89 -40.33
C ARG A 248 36.20 -2.42 -40.77
N LYS A 249 35.91 -3.71 -40.50
CA LYS A 249 34.63 -4.35 -40.83
C LYS A 249 33.46 -3.75 -40.05
N TYR A 250 33.64 -3.52 -38.74
CA TYR A 250 32.58 -3.01 -37.86
C TYR A 250 32.52 -1.48 -37.83
N LEU A 251 33.57 -0.80 -38.32
CA LEU A 251 33.68 0.66 -38.28
C LEU A 251 32.45 1.43 -38.84
N PRO A 252 31.83 1.04 -39.97
CA PRO A 252 30.65 1.76 -40.48
C PRO A 252 29.48 1.74 -39.50
N GLN A 253 29.14 0.57 -38.96
CA GLN A 253 28.07 0.38 -37.99
C GLN A 253 28.37 1.12 -36.68
N VAL A 254 29.61 1.04 -36.20
CA VAL A 254 30.02 1.73 -34.97
C VAL A 254 29.92 3.24 -35.12
N ARG A 255 30.32 3.78 -36.28
CA ARG A 255 30.21 5.21 -36.57
C ARG A 255 28.76 5.69 -36.66
N GLU A 256 27.88 4.90 -37.27
CA GLU A 256 26.46 5.23 -37.35
C GLU A 256 25.83 5.29 -35.94
N VAL A 257 26.11 4.28 -35.11
CA VAL A 257 25.48 4.12 -33.80
C VAL A 257 26.07 5.04 -32.73
N LEU A 258 27.40 5.26 -32.72
CA LEU A 258 28.09 6.08 -31.72
C LEU A 258 28.38 7.51 -32.20
N GLY A 259 28.49 7.73 -33.51
CA GLY A 259 28.79 9.05 -34.09
C GLY A 259 27.62 10.02 -34.03
N GLY A 260 26.37 9.52 -34.05
CA GLY A 260 25.18 10.37 -33.90
C GLY A 260 24.92 10.85 -32.46
N ALA A 261 25.64 10.32 -31.47
CA ALA A 261 25.34 10.56 -30.05
C ALA A 261 26.01 11.82 -29.45
N ARG A 262 26.82 12.58 -30.21
CA ARG A 262 27.56 13.75 -29.68
C ARG A 262 27.81 14.89 -30.69
N GLU A 263 26.78 15.30 -31.43
CA GLU A 263 26.80 16.59 -32.14
C GLU A 263 25.78 17.61 -31.58
N LYS A 264 25.36 17.44 -30.33
CA LYS A 264 24.65 18.47 -29.54
C LYS A 264 25.26 18.61 -28.16
#